data_AF-A0A177CSY7-F1
#
_entry.id   AF-A0A177CSY7-F1
#
_cell.length_a   1.000
_cell.length_b   1.000
_cell.length_c   1.000
_cell.angle_alpha   90.00
_cell.angle_beta   90.00
_cell.angle_gamma   90.00
#
_symmetry.space_group_name_H-M   'P 1'
#
loop_
_entity.id
_entity.type
_entity.pdbx_description
1 polymer ?
#
loop_
_entity_poly.entity_id
_entity_poly.type
_entity_poly.pdbx_seq_one_letter_code
_entity_poly.pdbx_strand_id
1 'polypeptide(L)'
;MTPSPQIEGCRVPDPVVTRRTLPQPAAISPTLSICKICSRSFADRKSLWNHDQSIHKKRRYDCDVRGCTYRATRAANLRRHKRTCHEH
;
A
#
# COMPACT_ATOMS: atom_id res chain seq x y z
N MET A 1 47.76 14.30 -34.53
CA MET A 1 46.69 13.50 -35.18
C MET A 1 46.16 12.56 -34.13
N THR A 2 45.07 12.98 -33.50
CA THR A 2 44.60 12.53 -32.19
C THR A 2 43.74 11.26 -32.27
N PRO A 3 43.72 10.46 -31.19
CA PRO A 3 43.15 9.11 -31.15
C PRO A 3 41.61 9.06 -31.20
N SER A 4 41.13 7.85 -31.52
CA SER A 4 39.74 7.42 -31.75
C SER A 4 38.67 7.94 -30.78
N PRO A 5 37.42 8.10 -31.24
CA PRO A 5 36.31 8.47 -30.39
C PRO A 5 35.98 7.33 -29.40
N GLN A 6 36.09 7.61 -28.10
CA GLN A 6 35.57 6.74 -27.05
C GLN A 6 34.04 6.89 -27.03
N ILE A 7 33.35 5.86 -27.50
CA ILE A 7 31.89 5.75 -27.44
C ILE A 7 31.54 5.35 -26.01
N GLU A 8 31.44 6.33 -25.12
CA GLU A 8 30.92 6.12 -23.76
C GLU A 8 29.41 5.92 -23.86
N GLY A 9 28.99 4.68 -24.18
CA GLY A 9 27.60 4.28 -24.09
C GLY A 9 27.14 4.43 -22.66
N CYS A 10 26.21 5.35 -22.40
CA CYS A 10 25.55 5.48 -21.11
C CYS A 10 24.94 4.12 -20.75
N ARG A 11 25.58 3.40 -19.82
CA ARG A 11 25.07 2.18 -19.24
C ARG A 11 23.83 2.56 -18.43
N VAL A 12 22.68 2.53 -19.08
CA VAL A 12 21.39 2.58 -18.39
C VAL A 12 21.37 1.38 -17.43
N PRO A 13 21.16 1.58 -16.12
CA PRO A 13 20.87 0.45 -15.27
C PRO A 13 19.57 -0.15 -15.78
N ASP A 14 19.60 -1.43 -16.17
CA ASP A 14 18.40 -2.18 -16.54
C ASP A 14 17.28 -1.84 -15.56
N PRO A 15 16.08 -1.43 -16.03
CA PRO A 15 14.96 -1.26 -15.14
C PRO A 15 14.78 -2.62 -14.49
N VAL A 16 15.02 -2.69 -13.18
CA VAL A 16 14.77 -3.89 -12.40
C VAL A 16 13.37 -4.35 -12.76
N VAL A 17 13.28 -5.40 -13.58
CA VAL A 17 12.05 -6.14 -13.81
C VAL A 17 11.80 -6.78 -12.46
N THR A 18 11.19 -6.01 -11.56
CA THR A 18 10.38 -6.57 -10.49
C THR A 18 9.38 -7.41 -11.25
N ARG A 19 9.61 -8.72 -11.24
CA ARG A 19 8.79 -9.72 -11.92
C ARG A 19 7.35 -9.29 -11.69
N ARG A 20 6.70 -8.79 -12.75
CA ARG A 20 5.27 -8.54 -12.71
C ARG A 20 4.66 -9.92 -12.55
N THR A 21 4.31 -10.28 -11.32
CA THR A 21 3.45 -11.43 -11.07
C THR A 21 2.14 -11.10 -11.77
N LEU A 22 1.98 -11.60 -12.99
CA LEU A 22 0.68 -11.73 -13.62
C LEU A 22 -0.19 -12.46 -12.59
N PRO A 23 -1.30 -11.86 -12.11
CA PRO A 23 -2.25 -12.61 -11.32
C PRO A 23 -2.74 -13.73 -12.22
N GLN A 24 -2.26 -14.94 -11.93
CA GLN A 24 -2.66 -16.16 -12.60
C GLN A 24 -4.19 -16.21 -12.59
N PRO A 25 -4.86 -16.61 -13.67
CA PRO A 25 -6.27 -16.96 -13.64
C PRO A 25 -6.41 -18.30 -12.90
N ALA A 26 -6.05 -18.30 -11.62
CA ALA A 26 -6.32 -19.39 -10.70
C ALA A 26 -7.80 -19.26 -10.34
N ALA A 27 -8.57 -20.22 -10.83
CA ALA A 27 -9.85 -20.67 -10.31
C ALA A 27 -10.61 -19.63 -9.49
N ILE A 28 -11.71 -19.12 -10.08
CA ILE A 28 -12.70 -18.31 -9.39
C ILE A 28 -13.28 -19.17 -8.25
N SER A 29 -12.62 -19.18 -7.10
CA SER A 29 -13.18 -19.70 -5.85
C SER A 29 -14.22 -18.68 -5.41
N PRO A 30 -15.52 -19.04 -5.38
CA PRO A 30 -16.60 -18.08 -5.14
C PRO A 30 -16.65 -17.53 -3.70
N THR A 31 -15.70 -17.92 -2.84
CA THR A 31 -15.66 -17.56 -1.41
C THR A 31 -14.75 -16.37 -1.09
N LEU A 32 -13.88 -15.91 -1.99
CA LEU A 32 -13.03 -14.75 -1.73
C LEU A 32 -13.81 -13.44 -1.89
N SER A 33 -13.62 -12.52 -0.94
CA SER A 33 -14.22 -11.19 -0.99
C SER A 33 -13.38 -10.26 -1.87
N ILE A 34 -13.90 -9.89 -3.04
CA ILE A 34 -13.19 -9.09 -4.05
C ILE A 34 -13.59 -7.61 -3.96
N CYS A 35 -12.61 -6.71 -4.05
CA CYS A 35 -12.85 -5.27 -4.14
C CYS A 35 -13.38 -4.90 -5.52
N LYS A 36 -14.58 -4.31 -5.60
CA LYS A 36 -15.18 -3.89 -6.88
C LYS A 36 -14.48 -2.68 -7.53
N ILE A 37 -13.60 -1.98 -6.81
CA ILE A 37 -12.94 -0.75 -7.28
C ILE A 37 -11.55 -1.05 -7.87
N CYS A 38 -10.78 -1.96 -7.26
CA CYS A 38 -9.43 -2.32 -7.73
C CYS A 38 -9.21 -3.81 -7.99
N SER A 39 -10.27 -4.62 -7.91
CA SER A 39 -10.29 -6.06 -8.20
C SER A 39 -9.30 -6.90 -7.40
N ARG A 40 -8.80 -6.39 -6.26
CA ARG A 40 -8.02 -7.19 -5.30
C ARG A 40 -8.92 -8.19 -4.59
N SER A 41 -8.46 -9.44 -4.50
CA SER A 41 -9.08 -10.49 -3.72
C SER A 41 -8.56 -10.51 -2.28
N PHE A 42 -9.45 -10.79 -1.33
CA PHE A 42 -9.13 -10.93 0.08
C PHE A 42 -9.75 -12.21 0.62
N ALA A 43 -9.07 -12.82 1.59
CA ALA A 43 -9.54 -14.02 2.28
C ALA A 43 -10.86 -13.79 3.04
N ASP A 44 -11.10 -12.57 3.52
CA ASP A 44 -12.24 -12.24 4.38
C ASP A 44 -12.93 -10.93 4.00
N ARG A 45 -14.22 -10.83 4.27
CA ARG A 45 -15.01 -9.60 4.12
C ARG A 45 -14.45 -8.45 4.97
N LYS A 46 -13.92 -8.74 6.16
CA LYS A 46 -13.30 -7.74 7.05
C LYS A 46 -12.02 -7.16 6.46
N SER A 47 -11.22 -8.00 5.81
CA SER A 47 -10.00 -7.59 5.10
C SER A 47 -10.34 -6.71 3.91
N LEU A 48 -11.37 -7.06 3.15
CA LEU A 48 -11.90 -6.21 2.07
C LEU A 48 -12.41 -4.86 2.60
N TRP A 49 -13.19 -4.85 3.67
CA TRP A 49 -13.70 -3.61 4.27
C TRP A 49 -12.56 -2.70 4.74
N ASN A 50 -11.57 -3.24 5.44
CA ASN A 50 -10.39 -2.48 5.86
C ASN A 50 -9.62 -1.90 4.65
N HIS A 51 -9.48 -2.69 3.59
CA HIS A 51 -8.87 -2.25 2.35
C HIS A 51 -9.64 -1.07 1.73
N ASP A 52 -10.95 -1.21 1.55
CA ASP A 52 -11.82 -0.15 1.01
C ASP A 52 -11.72 1.14 1.81
N GLN A 53 -11.79 1.04 3.13
CA GLN A 53 -11.69 2.19 4.03
C GLN A 53 -10.33 2.91 3.91
N SER A 54 -9.23 2.16 3.77
CA SER A 54 -7.88 2.74 3.73
C SER A 54 -7.47 3.27 2.35
N ILE A 55 -7.88 2.59 1.28
CA ILE A 55 -7.42 2.88 -0.09
C ILE A 55 -8.42 3.77 -0.82
N HIS A 56 -9.70 3.40 -0.80
CA HIS A 56 -10.73 4.07 -1.59
C HIS A 56 -11.39 5.21 -0.82
N LYS A 57 -11.74 4.99 0.44
CA LYS A 57 -12.32 6.06 1.28
C LYS A 57 -11.28 6.94 1.97
N LYS A 58 -9.99 6.56 1.92
CA LYS A 58 -8.86 7.25 2.55
C LYS A 58 -9.19 7.75 3.96
N ARG A 59 -9.95 6.97 4.73
CA ARG A 59 -10.49 7.44 6.01
C ARG A 59 -9.34 7.56 6.99
N ARG A 60 -8.97 8.80 7.30
CA ARG A 60 -7.96 9.11 8.30
C ARG A 60 -8.64 9.22 9.65
N TYR A 61 -7.97 8.71 10.67
CA TYR A 61 -8.38 8.76 12.06
C TYR A 61 -7.42 9.71 12.77
N ASP A 62 -7.83 10.96 12.92
CA ASP A 62 -7.11 11.97 13.69
C ASP A 62 -7.19 11.68 15.20
N CYS A 63 -6.13 12.05 15.89
CA CYS A 63 -6.13 12.07 17.34
C CYS A 63 -6.90 13.30 17.83
N ASP A 64 -7.87 13.06 18.72
CA ASP A 64 -8.70 14.11 19.33
C ASP A 64 -7.98 14.86 20.46
N VAL A 65 -6.78 14.41 20.85
CA VAL A 65 -6.00 15.06 21.89
C VAL A 65 -5.45 16.39 21.37
N ARG A 66 -5.69 17.45 22.14
CA ARG A 66 -5.26 18.81 21.81
C ARG A 66 -3.74 18.88 21.72
N GLY A 67 -3.23 19.43 20.62
CA GLY A 67 -1.79 19.49 20.34
C GLY A 67 -1.21 18.23 19.66
N CYS A 68 -2.00 17.17 19.48
CA CYS A 68 -1.57 15.98 18.76
C CYS A 68 -1.99 16.03 17.29
N THR A 69 -1.01 16.03 16.37
CA THR A 69 -1.24 16.01 14.92
C THR A 69 -1.25 14.60 14.33
N TYR A 70 -1.23 13.58 15.19
CA TYR A 70 -1.18 12.18 14.76
C TYR A 70 -2.45 11.79 14.00
N ARG A 71 -2.24 11.19 12.82
CA ARG A 71 -3.30 10.68 11.95
C ARG A 71 -2.99 9.25 11.56
N ALA A 72 -3.88 8.33 11.90
CA ALA A 72 -3.78 6.94 11.50
C ALA A 72 -4.68 6.62 10.30
N THR A 73 -4.30 5.61 9.52
CA THR A 73 -5.15 5.04 8.46
C THR A 73 -6.13 3.97 8.99
N ARG A 74 -5.97 3.55 10.26
CA ARG A 74 -6.78 2.51 10.91
C ARG A 74 -7.15 2.90 12.33
N ALA A 75 -8.38 2.59 12.73
CA ALA A 75 -8.88 2.85 14.08
C ALA A 75 -8.08 2.13 15.19
N ALA A 76 -7.55 0.93 14.91
CA ALA A 76 -6.72 0.19 15.87
C ALA A 76 -5.41 0.91 16.18
N ASN A 77 -4.79 1.52 15.15
CA ASN A 77 -3.55 2.27 15.31
C ASN A 77 -3.77 3.54 16.13
N LEU A 78 -4.88 4.25 15.89
CA LEU A 78 -5.23 5.42 16.70
C LEU A 78 -5.47 5.05 18.17
N ARG A 79 -6.19 3.96 18.45
CA ARG A 79 -6.42 3.47 19.81
C ARG A 79 -5.12 3.15 20.53
N ARG A 80 -4.20 2.43 19.85
CA ARG A 80 -2.88 2.14 20.40
C ARG A 80 -2.09 3.42 20.67
N HIS A 81 -2.06 4.34 19.72
CA HIS A 81 -1.38 5.63 19.87
C HIS A 81 -1.90 6.40 21.08
N LYS A 82 -3.22 6.48 21.27
CA LYS A 82 -3.82 7.14 22.44
C LYS A 82 -3.36 6.50 23.75
N ARG A 83 -3.39 5.17 23.83
CA ARG A 83 -2.90 4.44 25.01
C ARG A 83 -1.42 4.67 25.30
N THR A 84 -0.57 4.74 24.28
CA THR A 84 0.88 4.84 24.50
C THR A 84 1.37 6.27 24.69
N CYS A 85 0.66 7.25 24.11
CA CYS A 85 1.12 8.65 24.02
C CYS A 85 0.30 9.61 24.89
N HIS A 86 -0.89 9.22 25.33
CA HIS A 86 -1.84 10.10 26.02
C HIS A 86 -2.49 9.46 27.26
N GLU A 87 -2.23 8.19 27.54
CA GLU A 87 -2.68 7.50 28.76
C GLU A 87 -1.46 7.35 29.67
N HIS A 88 -1.40 8.18 30.71
CA HIS A 88 -0.45 8.13 31.83
C HIS A 88 -1.25 8.16 33.13
#